data_AF-A0A0B7NP22-F1
#
_entry.id   AF-A0A0B7NP22-F1
#
_cell.length_a   1.000
_cell.length_b   1.000
_cell.length_c   1.000
_cell.angle_alpha   90.00
_cell.angle_beta   90.00
_cell.angle_gamma   90.00
#
_symmetry.space_group_name_H-M   'P 1'
#
loop_
_entity.id
_entity.type
_entity.pdbx_description
1 polymer ?
#
loop_
_entity_poly.entity_id
_entity_poly.type
_entity_poly.pdbx_seq_one_letter_code
_entity_poly.pdbx_strand_id
1 'polypeptide(L)'
;MRVICLSPEKNTLLHLFMMDKSANKTKQVKKEQEALIPRNKWPFEEVLADEYERQLETVDVYTAHVEPKQTNSILKLAQNKLPPLEGLEHCKKIRRISKPDTELGFELEVIMCLKEKIPQETLEQRLKEHQFENCKISIVSVSRHAPLNRQQFEAWNHLWPLSYREDTRLDPKFTQQDIDIVHSHMQAILANERSTVICRIVDPSTNTIMAEKGDTRTEHPLHHAVMNIDCYISTINDAYTNLAIEEYLLRETKPDRYVLYLWRNKPCVVVGRNQNPFQECNLRFMRENNIPLVRRRSGGGAVYHDMGNSIYTIFMPREAFSRKTNAQLVARSLNQLDIPANVNERHDIVVDNHKVSGSAYKITSSRAYHHGTMLIDAEIEMLKGCLSKKRMDNNGIVSKGVESVPSPVTNLRDYSFTVDHQQFCESVLAEFVDAYNDGIPVKGPTQPIILNKQTDLPNKVKETRQELKTWDWIYGQTPEFTNTFETDFDWGHVKSHIISRHGKIIKADISTNNNLLHEPTIAAAISVALEGLPYSDSSAEEAIEKINTEVPGLINSENDHISKDISNWLQARL
;
A
#
# COMPACT_ATOMS: atom_id res chain seq x y z
N MET A 1 7.74 -33.31 -13.05
CA MET A 1 7.74 -33.26 -11.56
C MET A 1 6.30 -33.37 -11.10
N ARG A 2 5.95 -34.26 -10.16
CA ARG A 2 4.61 -34.28 -9.54
C ARG A 2 4.75 -33.59 -8.18
N VAL A 3 3.95 -32.57 -7.91
CA VAL A 3 3.87 -31.97 -6.57
C VAL A 3 2.76 -32.71 -5.83
N ILE A 4 3.06 -33.24 -4.64
CA ILE A 4 2.08 -33.83 -3.74
C ILE A 4 2.06 -32.88 -2.54
N CYS A 5 0.90 -32.37 -2.14
CA CYS A 5 0.77 -31.60 -0.90
C CYS A 5 -0.28 -32.31 -0.04
N LEU A 6 0.01 -32.48 1.24
CA LEU A 6 -0.73 -33.40 2.12
C LEU A 6 -1.23 -32.61 3.34
N SER A 7 -2.45 -32.90 3.78
CA SER A 7 -2.96 -32.44 5.08
C SER A 7 -3.27 -33.65 5.98
N PRO A 8 -2.74 -33.71 7.22
CA PRO A 8 -3.02 -34.74 8.21
C PRO A 8 -4.49 -34.81 8.63
N GLU A 9 -5.21 -33.69 8.60
CA GLU A 9 -6.56 -33.63 9.17
C GLU A 9 -7.65 -34.25 8.27
N LYS A 10 -7.36 -34.57 7.00
CA LYS A 10 -8.40 -35.02 6.05
C LYS A 10 -8.02 -36.07 5.01
N ASN A 11 -6.81 -36.65 5.02
CA ASN A 11 -6.37 -37.53 3.91
C ASN A 11 -6.51 -36.86 2.52
N THR A 12 -6.39 -35.53 2.45
CA THR A 12 -6.66 -34.73 1.24
C THR A 12 -5.35 -34.42 0.52
N LEU A 13 -5.35 -34.60 -0.81
CA LEU A 13 -4.22 -34.26 -1.69
C LEU A 13 -4.45 -32.83 -2.24
N LEU A 14 -3.68 -31.86 -1.72
CA LEU A 14 -3.99 -30.42 -1.78
C LEU A 14 -3.62 -29.71 -3.09
N HIS A 15 -2.72 -30.25 -3.92
CA HIS A 15 -2.44 -29.71 -5.27
C HIS A 15 -1.49 -30.60 -6.07
N LEU A 16 -1.77 -30.81 -7.36
CA LEU A 16 -0.86 -31.46 -8.31
C LEU A 16 -0.53 -30.50 -9.47
N PHE A 17 0.73 -30.05 -9.57
CA PHE A 17 1.22 -29.31 -10.76
C PHE A 17 2.11 -30.23 -11.60
N MET A 18 1.85 -30.26 -12.92
CA MET A 18 2.67 -30.95 -13.92
C MET A 18 3.53 -29.91 -14.66
N MET A 19 4.82 -29.84 -14.37
CA MET A 19 5.78 -29.10 -15.21
C MET A 19 6.49 -30.04 -16.21
N ASP A 20 6.67 -29.50 -17.42
CA ASP A 20 6.98 -30.15 -18.69
C ASP A 20 8.22 -31.06 -18.66
N LYS A 21 8.15 -32.15 -19.43
CA LYS A 21 9.31 -32.97 -19.80
C LYS A 21 9.87 -32.39 -21.09
N SER A 22 10.92 -31.58 -21.00
CA SER A 22 11.80 -31.37 -22.16
C SER A 22 12.28 -32.74 -22.64
N ALA A 23 12.03 -33.01 -23.92
CA ALA A 23 12.19 -34.28 -24.58
C ALA A 23 13.53 -34.98 -24.30
N ASN A 24 13.46 -36.20 -23.79
CA ASN A 24 14.44 -37.23 -24.12
C ASN A 24 13.69 -38.56 -24.32
N LYS A 25 13.48 -38.89 -25.61
CA LYS A 25 13.00 -40.20 -26.06
C LYS A 25 14.14 -41.20 -25.87
N THR A 26 14.12 -41.94 -24.77
CA THR A 26 14.94 -43.14 -24.63
C THR A 26 14.03 -44.37 -24.58
N LYS A 27 14.47 -45.39 -25.33
CA LYS A 27 13.75 -46.60 -25.76
C LYS A 27 12.84 -47.25 -24.71
N GLN A 28 11.61 -47.52 -25.13
CA GLN A 28 10.62 -48.34 -24.43
C GLN A 28 11.17 -49.76 -24.17
N VAL A 29 11.33 -50.08 -22.89
CA VAL A 29 11.19 -51.45 -22.39
C VAL A 29 9.70 -51.65 -22.11
N LYS A 30 9.11 -52.72 -22.65
CA LYS A 30 7.72 -53.13 -22.34
C LYS A 30 7.62 -53.47 -20.85
N LYS A 31 7.29 -52.48 -20.02
CA LYS A 31 6.69 -52.71 -18.71
C LYS A 31 5.22 -53.05 -18.95
N GLU A 32 4.75 -54.10 -18.29
CA GLU A 32 3.32 -54.41 -18.18
C GLU A 32 2.56 -53.12 -17.83
N GLN A 33 1.57 -52.76 -18.63
CA GLN A 33 0.71 -51.61 -18.34
C GLN A 33 -0.15 -52.00 -17.13
N GLU A 34 0.33 -51.65 -15.93
CA GLU A 34 -0.47 -51.70 -14.72
C GLU A 34 -1.79 -50.96 -14.95
N ALA A 35 -2.90 -51.57 -14.50
CA ALA A 35 -4.22 -50.99 -14.67
C ALA A 35 -4.34 -49.67 -13.91
N LEU A 36 -4.88 -48.65 -14.58
CA LEU A 36 -5.18 -47.36 -13.97
C LEU A 36 -6.37 -47.48 -13.01
N ILE A 37 -6.26 -46.85 -11.85
CA ILE A 37 -7.34 -46.79 -10.87
C ILE A 37 -8.29 -45.64 -11.23
N PRO A 38 -9.61 -45.92 -11.37
CA PRO A 38 -10.61 -44.87 -11.61
C PRO A 38 -10.62 -43.78 -10.53
N ARG A 39 -10.84 -42.52 -10.92
CA ARG A 39 -10.85 -41.34 -10.02
C ARG A 39 -11.72 -41.51 -8.78
N ASN A 40 -12.92 -42.08 -8.95
CA ASN A 40 -13.87 -42.32 -7.86
C ASN A 40 -13.44 -43.44 -6.87
N LYS A 41 -12.33 -44.13 -7.14
CA LYS A 41 -11.74 -45.14 -6.26
C LYS A 41 -10.43 -44.67 -5.63
N TRP A 42 -10.02 -43.43 -5.86
CA TRP A 42 -8.83 -42.89 -5.21
C TRP A 42 -9.06 -42.75 -3.70
N PRO A 43 -8.07 -43.09 -2.85
CA PRO A 43 -8.20 -42.99 -1.40
C PRO A 43 -7.97 -41.55 -0.88
N PHE A 44 -7.90 -40.58 -1.79
CA PHE A 44 -7.66 -39.16 -1.51
C PHE A 44 -8.56 -38.30 -2.40
N GLU A 45 -8.89 -37.11 -1.90
CA GLU A 45 -9.61 -36.09 -2.65
C GLU A 45 -8.63 -35.20 -3.41
N GLU A 46 -8.98 -34.90 -4.66
CA GLU A 46 -8.25 -33.95 -5.51
C GLU A 46 -8.78 -32.54 -5.21
N VAL A 47 -7.89 -31.64 -4.77
CA VAL A 47 -8.22 -30.22 -4.63
C VAL A 47 -7.88 -29.51 -5.94
N LEU A 48 -8.90 -28.95 -6.58
CA LEU A 48 -8.76 -28.20 -7.83
C LEU A 48 -8.71 -26.70 -7.53
N ALA A 49 -8.12 -25.92 -8.46
CA ALA A 49 -8.21 -24.46 -8.34
C ALA A 49 -9.67 -24.00 -8.50
N ASP A 50 -10.04 -22.89 -7.86
CA ASP A 50 -11.42 -22.36 -7.84
C ASP A 50 -12.07 -22.26 -9.23
N GLU A 51 -11.29 -22.02 -10.28
CA GLU A 51 -11.77 -21.95 -11.67
C GLU A 51 -12.32 -23.29 -12.20
N TYR A 52 -11.75 -24.41 -11.75
CA TYR A 52 -12.16 -25.77 -12.12
C TYR A 52 -13.35 -26.29 -11.30
N GLU A 53 -13.59 -25.70 -10.12
CA GLU A 53 -14.76 -25.99 -9.26
C GLU A 53 -15.89 -24.97 -9.41
N ARG A 54 -15.67 -23.93 -10.21
CA ARG A 54 -16.62 -22.84 -10.43
C ARG A 54 -18.00 -23.38 -10.81
N GLN A 55 -19.03 -22.81 -10.20
CA GLN A 55 -20.42 -23.06 -10.57
C GLN A 55 -20.79 -22.35 -11.88
N LEU A 56 -21.85 -22.79 -12.56
CA LEU A 56 -22.30 -22.18 -13.80
C LEU A 56 -22.69 -20.70 -13.57
N GLU A 57 -21.89 -19.79 -14.10
CA GLU A 57 -22.24 -18.37 -14.23
C GLU A 57 -22.72 -18.08 -15.64
N THR A 58 -23.76 -17.26 -15.76
CA THR A 58 -24.35 -16.93 -17.04
C THR A 58 -24.20 -15.46 -17.38
N VAL A 59 -24.26 -15.17 -18.68
CA VAL A 59 -24.39 -13.83 -19.22
C VAL A 59 -25.47 -13.81 -20.29
N ASP A 60 -26.24 -12.72 -20.35
CA ASP A 60 -27.30 -12.55 -21.33
C ASP A 60 -26.74 -12.10 -22.68
N VAL A 61 -27.17 -12.80 -23.73
CA VAL A 61 -26.90 -12.43 -25.13
C VAL A 61 -28.21 -12.22 -25.87
N TYR A 62 -28.19 -11.35 -26.87
CA TYR A 62 -29.25 -11.31 -27.87
C TYR A 62 -29.02 -12.43 -28.89
N THR A 63 -30.09 -13.18 -29.18
CA THR A 63 -30.12 -14.21 -30.21
C THR A 63 -31.14 -13.88 -31.28
N ALA A 64 -30.89 -14.34 -32.50
CA ALA A 64 -31.76 -14.12 -33.66
C ALA A 64 -32.16 -15.46 -34.28
N HIS A 65 -33.46 -15.65 -34.50
CA HIS A 65 -34.01 -16.85 -35.14
C HIS A 65 -34.05 -16.67 -36.67
N VAL A 66 -33.37 -17.56 -37.39
CA VAL A 66 -33.25 -17.50 -38.85
C VAL A 66 -33.46 -18.85 -39.51
N GLU A 67 -33.88 -18.81 -40.78
CA GLU A 67 -33.89 -19.99 -41.62
C GLU A 67 -32.47 -20.38 -42.05
N PRO A 68 -32.21 -21.66 -42.34
CA PRO A 68 -30.89 -22.13 -42.77
C PRO A 68 -30.29 -21.36 -43.96
N LYS A 69 -31.12 -20.91 -44.90
CA LYS A 69 -30.71 -20.12 -46.07
C LYS A 69 -30.13 -18.73 -45.72
N GLN A 70 -30.49 -18.18 -44.55
CA GLN A 70 -30.09 -16.84 -44.09
C GLN A 70 -28.85 -16.84 -43.19
N THR A 71 -28.39 -18.02 -42.75
CA THR A 71 -27.32 -18.20 -41.76
C THR A 71 -26.02 -17.45 -42.07
N ASN A 72 -25.52 -17.56 -43.30
CA ASN A 72 -24.25 -16.93 -43.68
C ASN A 72 -24.34 -15.40 -43.66
N SER A 73 -25.48 -14.85 -44.07
CA SER A 73 -25.71 -13.40 -44.11
C SER A 73 -25.82 -12.84 -42.69
N ILE A 74 -26.54 -13.51 -41.79
CA ILE A 74 -26.69 -13.02 -40.42
C ILE A 74 -25.41 -13.18 -39.59
N LEU A 75 -24.62 -14.25 -39.81
CA LEU A 75 -23.31 -14.40 -39.18
C LEU A 75 -22.33 -13.29 -39.59
N LYS A 76 -22.31 -12.93 -40.88
CA LYS A 76 -21.49 -11.81 -41.39
C LYS A 76 -21.92 -10.48 -40.78
N LEU A 77 -23.22 -10.27 -40.58
CA LEU A 77 -23.75 -9.10 -39.88
C LEU A 77 -23.29 -9.08 -38.43
N ALA A 78 -23.48 -10.17 -37.68
CA ALA A 78 -23.06 -10.26 -36.28
C ALA A 78 -21.55 -10.01 -36.12
N GLN A 79 -20.74 -10.54 -37.03
CA GLN A 79 -19.28 -10.38 -36.97
C GLN A 79 -18.80 -8.97 -37.33
N ASN A 80 -19.38 -8.33 -38.35
CA ASN A 80 -18.83 -7.09 -38.92
C ASN A 80 -19.55 -5.83 -38.46
N LYS A 81 -20.78 -5.96 -37.96
CA LYS A 81 -21.69 -4.84 -37.73
C LYS A 81 -22.26 -4.80 -36.31
N LEU A 82 -21.97 -5.77 -35.45
CA LEU A 82 -22.34 -5.78 -34.04
C LEU A 82 -21.10 -5.84 -33.14
N PRO A 83 -21.22 -5.51 -31.84
CA PRO A 83 -20.11 -5.68 -30.90
C PRO A 83 -19.60 -7.13 -30.89
N PRO A 84 -18.27 -7.34 -30.82
CA PRO A 84 -17.70 -8.68 -30.76
C PRO A 84 -18.12 -9.43 -29.50
N LEU A 85 -18.19 -10.75 -29.60
CA LEU A 85 -18.47 -11.67 -28.49
C LEU A 85 -17.20 -11.94 -27.67
N GLU A 86 -16.57 -10.89 -27.15
CA GLU A 86 -15.37 -11.01 -26.31
C GLU A 86 -15.64 -11.88 -25.07
N GLY A 87 -14.80 -12.89 -24.87
CA GLY A 87 -14.90 -13.80 -23.72
C GLY A 87 -15.96 -14.90 -23.86
N LEU A 88 -16.60 -15.04 -25.03
CA LEU A 88 -17.57 -16.10 -25.34
C LEU A 88 -17.12 -17.01 -26.49
N GLU A 89 -15.81 -17.13 -26.72
CA GLU A 89 -15.23 -17.93 -27.82
C GLU A 89 -15.54 -19.43 -27.69
N HIS A 90 -15.81 -19.91 -26.47
CA HIS A 90 -16.24 -21.28 -26.18
C HIS A 90 -17.69 -21.55 -26.60
N CYS A 91 -18.55 -20.54 -26.68
CA CYS A 91 -19.94 -20.73 -27.11
C CYS A 91 -20.02 -20.90 -28.63
N LYS A 92 -20.67 -21.97 -29.11
CA LYS A 92 -20.92 -22.12 -30.54
C LYS A 92 -21.85 -21.01 -31.01
N LYS A 93 -21.58 -20.38 -32.15
CA LYS A 93 -22.38 -19.22 -32.59
C LYS A 93 -23.84 -19.54 -32.97
N ILE A 94 -24.15 -20.82 -33.24
CA ILE A 94 -25.44 -21.27 -33.76
C ILE A 94 -25.89 -22.51 -32.99
N ARG A 95 -27.19 -22.59 -32.68
CA ARG A 95 -27.87 -23.84 -32.31
C ARG A 95 -29.08 -24.12 -33.19
N ARG A 96 -29.47 -25.38 -33.25
CA ARG A 96 -30.67 -25.83 -33.95
C ARG A 96 -31.85 -25.90 -32.98
N ILE A 97 -32.99 -25.37 -33.38
CA ILE A 97 -34.26 -25.44 -32.65
C ILE A 97 -35.25 -26.23 -33.48
N SER A 98 -35.91 -27.23 -32.89
CA SER A 98 -36.98 -27.96 -33.57
C SER A 98 -38.22 -27.06 -33.71
N LYS A 99 -38.72 -26.95 -34.93
CA LYS A 99 -39.91 -26.15 -35.26
C LYS A 99 -40.71 -26.89 -36.33
N PRO A 100 -41.67 -27.74 -35.93
CA PRO A 100 -42.39 -28.62 -36.84
C PRO A 100 -43.16 -27.88 -37.95
N ASP A 101 -43.51 -26.62 -37.70
CA ASP A 101 -44.32 -25.80 -38.60
C ASP A 101 -43.55 -25.17 -39.76
N THR A 102 -42.22 -25.35 -39.84
CA THR A 102 -41.40 -24.86 -40.98
C THR A 102 -41.14 -25.98 -41.99
N GLU A 103 -40.92 -25.64 -43.27
CA GLU A 103 -40.68 -26.62 -44.35
C GLU A 103 -39.56 -27.64 -44.04
N LEU A 104 -38.56 -27.24 -43.25
CA LEU A 104 -37.42 -28.08 -42.88
C LEU A 104 -37.57 -28.74 -41.50
N GLY A 105 -38.64 -28.43 -40.74
CA GLY A 105 -38.90 -28.94 -39.39
C GLY A 105 -37.97 -28.38 -38.30
N PHE A 106 -37.15 -27.37 -38.63
CA PHE A 106 -36.28 -26.68 -37.67
C PHE A 106 -35.96 -25.25 -38.11
N GLU A 107 -35.52 -24.44 -37.16
CA GLU A 107 -34.90 -23.14 -37.38
C GLU A 107 -33.52 -23.08 -36.68
N LEU A 108 -32.73 -22.08 -37.03
CA LEU A 108 -31.44 -21.83 -36.38
C LEU A 108 -31.54 -20.60 -35.51
N GLU A 109 -30.92 -20.67 -34.34
CA GLU A 109 -30.80 -19.52 -33.45
C GLU A 109 -29.32 -19.14 -33.34
N VAL A 110 -29.04 -17.87 -33.61
CA VAL A 110 -27.69 -17.34 -33.77
C VAL A 110 -27.42 -16.32 -32.68
N ILE A 111 -26.27 -16.41 -32.00
CA ILE A 111 -25.83 -15.39 -31.04
C ILE A 111 -25.40 -14.15 -31.81
N MET A 112 -25.96 -12.99 -31.44
CA MET A 112 -25.70 -11.71 -32.11
C MET A 112 -24.64 -10.90 -31.37
N CYS A 113 -24.86 -10.61 -30.09
CA CYS A 113 -23.94 -9.87 -29.22
C CYS A 113 -24.38 -9.97 -27.74
N LEU A 114 -23.52 -9.52 -26.83
CA LEU A 114 -23.84 -9.37 -25.40
C LEU A 114 -24.93 -8.30 -25.20
N LYS A 115 -25.94 -8.61 -24.38
CA LYS A 115 -27.08 -7.72 -24.10
C LYS A 115 -26.65 -6.36 -23.54
N GLU A 116 -25.61 -6.36 -22.70
CA GLU A 116 -25.07 -5.16 -22.05
C GLU A 116 -24.33 -4.20 -23.01
N LYS A 117 -23.95 -4.65 -24.21
CA LYS A 117 -23.11 -3.86 -25.12
C LYS A 117 -23.91 -2.92 -26.02
N ILE A 118 -25.18 -3.21 -26.29
CA ILE A 118 -26.07 -2.36 -27.09
C ILE A 118 -27.51 -2.41 -26.57
N PRO A 119 -28.26 -1.30 -26.62
CA PRO A 119 -29.71 -1.31 -26.39
C PRO A 119 -30.44 -2.17 -27.44
N GLN A 120 -31.55 -2.80 -27.04
CA GLN A 120 -32.34 -3.65 -27.93
C GLN A 120 -32.84 -2.89 -29.18
N GLU A 121 -33.29 -1.65 -29.02
CA GLU A 121 -33.75 -0.78 -30.12
C GLU A 121 -32.68 -0.58 -31.19
N THR A 122 -31.42 -0.39 -30.77
CA THR A 122 -30.28 -0.24 -31.68
C THR A 122 -29.98 -1.54 -32.43
N LEU A 123 -30.14 -2.70 -31.78
CA LEU A 123 -29.99 -4.00 -32.44
C LEU A 123 -31.07 -4.21 -33.50
N GLU A 124 -32.33 -3.95 -33.16
CA GLU A 124 -33.47 -4.07 -34.07
C GLU A 124 -33.32 -3.14 -35.29
N GLN A 125 -32.86 -1.90 -35.08
CA GLN A 125 -32.55 -0.99 -36.17
C GLN A 125 -31.47 -1.54 -37.10
N ARG A 126 -30.36 -2.07 -36.56
CA ARG A 126 -29.27 -2.64 -37.38
C ARG A 126 -29.72 -3.87 -38.16
N LEU A 127 -30.58 -4.70 -37.58
CA LEU A 127 -31.16 -5.85 -38.26
C LEU A 127 -32.08 -5.41 -39.41
N LYS A 128 -32.91 -4.38 -39.19
CA LYS A 128 -33.77 -3.80 -40.22
C LYS A 128 -32.97 -3.24 -41.41
N GLU A 129 -31.91 -2.47 -41.13
CA GLU A 129 -31.02 -1.90 -42.18
C GLU A 129 -30.38 -2.97 -43.09
N HIS A 130 -30.31 -4.21 -42.63
CA HIS A 130 -29.68 -5.32 -43.34
C HIS A 130 -30.67 -6.44 -43.70
N GLN A 131 -31.97 -6.11 -43.87
CA GLN A 131 -33.01 -7.01 -44.38
C GLN A 131 -33.40 -8.16 -43.42
N PHE A 132 -33.23 -7.98 -42.11
CA PHE A 132 -33.64 -8.93 -41.06
C PHE A 132 -34.80 -8.39 -40.20
N GLU A 133 -35.64 -7.53 -40.76
CA GLU A 133 -36.72 -6.83 -40.04
C GLU A 133 -37.81 -7.74 -39.43
N ASN A 134 -37.99 -8.95 -39.97
CA ASN A 134 -38.95 -9.94 -39.46
C ASN A 134 -38.30 -11.02 -38.58
N CYS A 135 -37.04 -10.85 -38.21
CA CYS A 135 -36.31 -11.82 -37.40
C CYS A 135 -36.76 -11.73 -35.94
N LYS A 136 -37.14 -12.87 -35.35
CA LYS A 136 -37.46 -12.94 -33.92
C LYS A 136 -36.16 -12.83 -33.12
N ILE A 137 -36.08 -11.83 -32.25
CA ILE A 137 -34.99 -11.64 -31.30
C ILE A 137 -35.41 -12.22 -29.95
N SER A 138 -34.51 -12.95 -29.30
CA SER A 138 -34.70 -13.47 -27.95
C SER A 138 -33.50 -13.05 -27.08
N ILE A 139 -33.72 -13.00 -25.77
CA ILE A 139 -32.62 -12.88 -24.80
C ILE A 139 -32.40 -14.28 -24.23
N VAL A 140 -31.17 -14.78 -24.37
CA VAL A 140 -30.79 -16.11 -23.89
C VAL A 140 -29.57 -15.97 -23.00
N SER A 141 -29.60 -16.64 -21.85
CA SER A 141 -28.43 -16.71 -20.97
C SER A 141 -27.51 -17.85 -21.43
N VAL A 142 -26.22 -17.56 -21.60
CA VAL A 142 -25.18 -18.52 -22.01
C VAL A 142 -24.09 -18.60 -20.95
N SER A 143 -23.27 -19.66 -20.98
CA SER A 143 -22.14 -19.80 -20.04
C SER A 143 -21.17 -18.63 -20.22
N ARG A 144 -20.92 -17.89 -19.14
CA ARG A 144 -19.96 -16.78 -19.14
C ARG A 144 -18.53 -17.27 -19.35
N HIS A 145 -18.21 -18.47 -18.84
CA HIS A 145 -16.85 -18.99 -18.84
C HIS A 145 -16.73 -20.26 -19.68
N ALA A 146 -15.55 -20.49 -20.25
CA ALA A 146 -15.22 -21.73 -20.93
C ALA A 146 -15.09 -22.87 -19.91
N PRO A 147 -15.64 -24.07 -20.19
CA PRO A 147 -15.47 -25.21 -19.32
C PRO A 147 -14.00 -25.66 -19.34
N LEU A 148 -13.41 -25.83 -18.17
CA LEU A 148 -12.01 -26.25 -18.00
C LEU A 148 -11.86 -27.76 -17.83
N ASN A 149 -12.92 -28.45 -17.41
CA ASN A 149 -12.95 -29.90 -17.27
C ASN A 149 -14.25 -30.51 -17.85
N ARG A 150 -14.26 -31.84 -17.93
CA ARG A 150 -15.37 -32.59 -18.52
C ARG A 150 -16.67 -32.45 -17.74
N GLN A 151 -16.60 -32.37 -16.42
CA GLN A 151 -17.77 -32.21 -15.56
C GLN A 151 -18.44 -30.85 -15.81
N GLN A 152 -17.68 -29.76 -15.86
CA GLN A 152 -18.17 -28.44 -16.24
C GLN A 152 -18.76 -28.46 -17.65
N PHE A 153 -18.07 -29.08 -18.61
CA PHE A 153 -18.58 -29.16 -19.98
C PHE A 153 -19.94 -29.87 -20.04
N GLU A 154 -20.07 -31.06 -19.46
CA GLU A 154 -21.32 -31.82 -19.44
C GLU A 154 -22.42 -31.04 -18.69
N ALA A 155 -22.07 -30.40 -17.57
CA ALA A 155 -22.98 -29.60 -16.78
C ALA A 155 -23.39 -28.29 -17.45
N TRP A 156 -22.60 -27.67 -18.33
CA TRP A 156 -22.90 -26.34 -18.88
C TRP A 156 -23.40 -26.39 -20.33
N ASN A 157 -23.06 -27.45 -21.06
CA ASN A 157 -23.37 -27.58 -22.48
C ASN A 157 -24.87 -27.70 -22.80
N HIS A 158 -25.71 -28.03 -21.80
CA HIS A 158 -27.16 -28.07 -21.99
C HIS A 158 -27.79 -26.67 -22.13
N LEU A 159 -27.15 -25.63 -21.58
CA LEU A 159 -27.64 -24.25 -21.63
C LEU A 159 -27.50 -23.68 -23.05
N TRP A 160 -26.30 -23.81 -23.61
CA TRP A 160 -25.99 -23.46 -24.98
C TRP A 160 -24.83 -24.33 -25.47
N PRO A 161 -24.80 -24.79 -26.74
CA PRO A 161 -23.72 -25.66 -27.22
C PRO A 161 -22.33 -25.01 -27.05
N LEU A 162 -21.42 -25.72 -26.39
CA LEU A 162 -20.06 -25.27 -26.09
C LEU A 162 -19.02 -26.01 -26.91
N SER A 163 -17.83 -25.42 -27.02
CA SER A 163 -16.61 -26.03 -27.52
C SER A 163 -15.74 -26.37 -26.31
N TYR A 164 -15.36 -27.64 -26.19
CA TYR A 164 -14.48 -28.13 -25.14
C TYR A 164 -13.43 -29.06 -25.75
N ARG A 165 -12.17 -28.87 -25.34
CA ARG A 165 -11.06 -29.73 -25.70
C ARG A 165 -10.35 -30.14 -24.43
N GLU A 166 -10.43 -31.42 -24.11
CA GLU A 166 -9.81 -32.00 -22.94
C GLU A 166 -8.28 -31.93 -23.03
N ASP A 167 -7.64 -31.33 -22.01
CA ASP A 167 -6.18 -31.34 -21.87
C ASP A 167 -5.74 -32.57 -21.08
N THR A 168 -5.30 -33.59 -21.80
CA THR A 168 -4.85 -34.86 -21.21
C THR A 168 -3.59 -34.75 -20.34
N ARG A 169 -2.91 -33.59 -20.34
CA ARG A 169 -1.77 -33.31 -19.45
C ARG A 169 -2.21 -32.95 -18.03
N LEU A 170 -3.44 -32.48 -17.89
CA LEU A 170 -4.05 -32.06 -16.62
C LEU A 170 -4.93 -33.17 -16.00
N ASP A 171 -4.94 -34.35 -16.61
CA ASP A 171 -5.68 -35.53 -16.15
C ASP A 171 -4.73 -36.49 -15.41
N PRO A 172 -4.59 -36.39 -14.08
CA PRO A 172 -3.79 -37.34 -13.31
C PRO A 172 -4.26 -38.78 -13.49
N LYS A 173 -3.28 -39.68 -13.69
CA LYS A 173 -3.48 -41.12 -13.84
C LYS A 173 -2.59 -41.83 -12.83
N PHE A 174 -3.21 -42.61 -11.95
CA PHE A 174 -2.54 -43.37 -10.90
C PHE A 174 -2.74 -44.86 -11.12
N THR A 175 -1.65 -45.63 -11.02
CA THR A 175 -1.72 -47.09 -10.84
C THR A 175 -1.85 -47.43 -9.36
N GLN A 176 -2.10 -48.69 -9.02
CA GLN A 176 -2.07 -49.13 -7.62
C GLN A 176 -0.70 -48.87 -6.98
N GLN A 177 0.39 -49.07 -7.73
CA GLN A 177 1.75 -48.79 -7.26
C GLN A 177 1.93 -47.30 -6.91
N ASP A 178 1.40 -46.38 -7.73
CA ASP A 178 1.46 -44.95 -7.42
C ASP A 178 0.72 -44.65 -6.09
N ILE A 179 -0.46 -45.25 -5.88
CA ILE A 179 -1.26 -45.07 -4.67
C ILE A 179 -0.51 -45.60 -3.44
N ASP A 180 0.10 -46.77 -3.53
CA ASP A 180 0.87 -47.37 -2.44
C ASP A 180 2.08 -46.49 -2.06
N ILE A 181 2.75 -45.89 -3.04
CA ILE A 181 3.83 -44.93 -2.82
C ILE A 181 3.30 -43.70 -2.07
N VAL A 182 2.21 -43.08 -2.55
CA VAL A 182 1.58 -41.93 -1.87
C VAL A 182 1.23 -42.29 -0.42
N HIS A 183 0.60 -43.44 -0.20
CA HIS A 183 0.21 -43.91 1.13
C HIS A 183 1.43 -44.12 2.04
N SER A 184 2.54 -44.66 1.52
CA SER A 184 3.77 -44.83 2.31
C SER A 184 4.35 -43.50 2.80
N HIS A 185 4.31 -42.46 1.97
CA HIS A 185 4.73 -41.11 2.36
C HIS A 185 3.78 -40.50 3.37
N MET A 186 2.47 -40.70 3.23
CA MET A 186 1.47 -40.23 4.20
C MET A 186 1.69 -40.86 5.57
N GLN A 187 1.88 -42.17 5.64
CA GLN A 187 2.14 -42.87 6.92
C GLN A 187 3.44 -42.38 7.58
N ALA A 188 4.50 -42.16 6.78
CA ALA A 188 5.76 -41.62 7.29
C ALA A 188 5.63 -40.18 7.82
N ILE A 189 4.71 -39.39 7.28
CA ILE A 189 4.41 -38.03 7.77
C ILE A 189 3.60 -38.08 9.06
N LEU A 190 2.55 -38.91 9.10
CA LEU A 190 1.66 -39.06 10.27
C LEU A 190 2.40 -39.58 11.51
N ALA A 191 3.39 -40.46 11.32
CA ALA A 191 4.21 -40.99 12.41
C ALA A 191 5.10 -39.93 13.09
N ASN A 192 5.23 -38.72 12.53
CA ASN A 192 6.22 -37.74 12.97
C ASN A 192 5.70 -36.71 14.00
N GLU A 193 4.45 -36.80 14.48
CA GLU A 193 3.76 -36.09 15.62
C GLU A 193 4.05 -34.58 15.87
N ARG A 194 4.80 -33.89 15.02
CA ARG A 194 5.37 -32.57 15.30
C ARG A 194 4.57 -31.39 14.72
N SER A 195 3.55 -31.61 13.91
CA SER A 195 2.88 -30.55 13.13
C SER A 195 1.44 -30.91 12.78
N THR A 196 0.55 -29.91 12.73
CA THR A 196 -0.88 -30.07 12.41
C THR A 196 -1.11 -30.19 10.90
N VAL A 197 -0.24 -29.61 10.06
CA VAL A 197 -0.24 -29.76 8.59
C VAL A 197 1.17 -30.02 8.07
N ILE A 198 1.39 -30.91 7.09
CA ILE A 198 2.74 -31.19 6.53
C ILE A 198 2.67 -31.39 5.01
N CYS A 199 3.37 -30.54 4.25
CA CYS A 199 3.51 -30.68 2.80
C CYS A 199 4.85 -31.35 2.44
N ARG A 200 4.81 -32.38 1.58
CA ARG A 200 5.99 -33.12 1.10
C ARG A 200 5.96 -33.28 -0.42
N ILE A 201 6.92 -32.69 -1.11
CA ILE A 201 7.12 -32.80 -2.55
C ILE A 201 8.02 -34.00 -2.83
N VAL A 202 7.55 -34.93 -3.66
CA VAL A 202 8.26 -36.17 -4.01
C VAL A 202 8.38 -36.28 -5.52
N ASP A 203 9.57 -36.61 -6.03
CA ASP A 203 9.72 -37.02 -7.42
C ASP A 203 9.19 -38.45 -7.60
N PRO A 204 8.08 -38.65 -8.33
CA PRO A 204 7.47 -39.97 -8.49
C PRO A 204 8.32 -40.95 -9.28
N SER A 205 9.29 -40.47 -10.08
CA SER A 205 10.12 -41.35 -10.90
C SER A 205 11.27 -41.98 -10.12
N THR A 206 11.74 -41.28 -9.10
CA THR A 206 12.87 -41.68 -8.24
C THR A 206 12.43 -42.02 -6.81
N ASN A 207 11.18 -41.72 -6.46
CA ASN A 207 10.63 -41.78 -5.10
C ASN A 207 11.44 -40.96 -4.08
N THR A 208 12.12 -39.91 -4.54
CA THR A 208 12.95 -39.05 -3.69
C THR A 208 12.16 -37.87 -3.16
N ILE A 209 12.37 -37.53 -1.88
CA ILE A 209 11.78 -36.33 -1.28
C ILE A 209 12.56 -35.12 -1.79
N MET A 210 11.90 -34.27 -2.56
CA MET A 210 12.48 -33.03 -3.10
C MET A 210 12.39 -31.88 -2.10
N ALA A 211 11.31 -31.82 -1.31
CA ALA A 211 11.12 -30.84 -0.25
C ALA A 211 10.09 -31.34 0.77
N GLU A 212 10.23 -30.94 2.03
CA GLU A 212 9.26 -31.22 3.10
C GLU A 212 9.19 -30.05 4.08
N LYS A 213 7.98 -29.65 4.47
CA LYS A 213 7.75 -28.59 5.46
C LYS A 213 6.42 -28.82 6.20
N GLY A 214 6.42 -28.56 7.51
CA GLY A 214 5.23 -28.61 8.36
C GLY A 214 4.75 -27.22 8.81
N ASP A 215 3.44 -27.10 9.01
CA ASP A 215 2.75 -26.03 9.75
C ASP A 215 2.50 -26.49 11.18
N THR A 216 2.89 -25.65 12.13
CA THR A 216 2.74 -25.93 13.58
C THR A 216 1.67 -25.08 14.24
N ARG A 217 0.90 -24.29 13.46
CA ARG A 217 -0.12 -23.38 13.99
C ARG A 217 -1.49 -24.05 14.14
N THR A 218 -2.29 -23.48 15.05
CA THR A 218 -3.62 -23.97 15.44
C THR A 218 -4.77 -23.05 15.03
N GLU A 219 -4.53 -21.84 14.50
CA GLU A 219 -5.58 -20.82 14.34
C GLU A 219 -5.93 -20.39 12.91
N HIS A 220 -5.02 -20.43 11.92
CA HIS A 220 -5.38 -19.97 10.55
C HIS A 220 -4.54 -20.56 9.38
N PRO A 221 -5.16 -21.29 8.43
CA PRO A 221 -4.45 -21.99 7.34
C PRO A 221 -3.92 -21.09 6.20
N LEU A 222 -4.32 -19.82 6.11
CA LEU A 222 -3.81 -18.90 5.07
C LEU A 222 -2.46 -18.23 5.41
N HIS A 223 -1.87 -18.49 6.58
CA HIS A 223 -0.53 -17.98 6.91
C HIS A 223 0.61 -18.87 6.34
N HIS A 224 0.30 -19.85 5.46
CA HIS A 224 1.10 -21.06 5.25
C HIS A 224 2.25 -21.03 4.23
N ALA A 225 2.47 -20.04 3.38
CA ALA A 225 3.42 -20.27 2.26
C ALA A 225 4.86 -19.75 2.42
N VAL A 226 5.13 -18.46 2.64
CA VAL A 226 6.52 -17.92 2.70
C VAL A 226 6.59 -16.58 3.45
N MET A 227 6.43 -16.55 4.78
CA MET A 227 6.65 -15.32 5.55
C MET A 227 8.14 -15.15 5.88
N ASN A 228 8.95 -14.91 4.87
CA ASN A 228 10.31 -14.46 5.10
C ASN A 228 10.24 -12.98 5.52
N ILE A 229 10.37 -12.72 6.81
CA ILE A 229 10.51 -11.37 7.35
C ILE A 229 11.88 -10.78 6.96
N ASP A 230 11.99 -9.44 6.91
CA ASP A 230 13.29 -8.75 6.92
C ASP A 230 13.38 -7.83 8.15
N CYS A 231 14.53 -7.79 8.80
CA CYS A 231 14.76 -6.94 9.97
C CYS A 231 15.99 -6.06 9.74
N TYR A 232 15.84 -4.76 9.95
CA TYR A 232 16.89 -3.75 9.79
C TYR A 232 17.01 -2.94 11.08
N ILE A 233 18.25 -2.69 11.52
CA ILE A 233 18.54 -1.75 12.61
C ILE A 233 19.49 -0.69 12.06
N SER A 234 19.11 0.58 12.13
CA SER A 234 19.97 1.69 11.74
C SER A 234 20.69 2.30 12.94
N THR A 235 22.02 2.30 12.89
CA THR A 235 22.88 3.11 13.76
C THR A 235 23.19 4.47 13.14
N ILE A 236 22.57 4.81 12.00
CA ILE A 236 22.63 6.15 11.40
C ILE A 236 21.62 7.04 12.14
N ASN A 237 22.03 8.24 12.53
CA ASN A 237 21.18 9.16 13.29
C ASN A 237 20.78 10.44 12.52
N ASP A 238 20.88 10.40 11.19
CA ASP A 238 20.46 11.50 10.30
C ASP A 238 19.01 11.27 9.85
N ALA A 239 18.09 12.14 10.27
CA ALA A 239 16.66 11.99 10.01
C ALA A 239 16.33 11.91 8.51
N TYR A 240 17.01 12.70 7.68
CA TYR A 240 16.84 12.65 6.22
C TYR A 240 17.26 11.30 5.65
N THR A 241 18.38 10.74 6.11
CA THR A 241 18.85 9.43 5.65
C THR A 241 17.90 8.33 6.09
N ASN A 242 17.47 8.33 7.35
CA ASN A 242 16.61 7.27 7.86
C ASN A 242 15.21 7.30 7.21
N LEU A 243 14.64 8.47 6.95
CA LEU A 243 13.37 8.59 6.20
C LEU A 243 13.54 8.19 4.73
N ALA A 244 14.70 8.45 4.12
CA ALA A 244 14.99 7.97 2.77
C ALA A 244 15.12 6.44 2.73
N ILE A 245 15.71 5.82 3.75
CA ILE A 245 15.75 4.36 3.93
C ILE A 245 14.32 3.83 4.12
N GLU A 246 13.48 4.48 4.94
CA GLU A 246 12.08 4.08 5.15
C GLU A 246 11.30 4.03 3.82
N GLU A 247 11.41 5.08 2.98
CA GLU A 247 10.76 5.09 1.66
C GLU A 247 11.34 4.03 0.73
N TYR A 248 12.67 3.82 0.74
CA TYR A 248 13.30 2.76 -0.05
C TYR A 248 12.78 1.37 0.36
N LEU A 249 12.74 1.08 1.66
CA LEU A 249 12.21 -0.19 2.17
C LEU A 249 10.74 -0.37 1.80
N LEU A 250 9.92 0.68 1.84
CA LEU A 250 8.53 0.63 1.40
C LEU A 250 8.41 0.24 -0.08
N ARG A 251 9.26 0.81 -0.95
CA ARG A 251 9.15 0.69 -2.41
C ARG A 251 9.82 -0.53 -3.01
N GLU A 252 10.93 -0.96 -2.44
CA GLU A 252 11.84 -1.90 -3.08
C GLU A 252 11.83 -3.31 -2.44
N THR A 253 11.35 -3.46 -1.20
CA THR A 253 11.17 -4.79 -0.62
C THR A 253 9.89 -5.44 -1.15
N LYS A 254 9.86 -6.78 -1.20
CA LYS A 254 8.77 -7.52 -1.84
C LYS A 254 7.41 -7.22 -1.17
N PRO A 255 6.32 -7.05 -1.94
CA PRO A 255 5.02 -6.65 -1.39
C PRO A 255 4.42 -7.60 -0.35
N ASP A 256 4.70 -8.89 -0.47
CA ASP A 256 4.23 -9.97 0.39
C ASP A 256 5.00 -10.10 1.72
N ARG A 257 6.15 -9.40 1.87
CA ARG A 257 7.00 -9.50 3.06
C ARG A 257 6.65 -8.48 4.12
N TYR A 258 6.71 -8.95 5.37
CA TYR A 258 6.78 -8.08 6.54
C TYR A 258 8.21 -7.62 6.76
N VAL A 259 8.38 -6.34 7.06
CA VAL A 259 9.71 -5.76 7.33
C VAL A 259 9.66 -4.98 8.63
N LEU A 260 10.63 -5.19 9.49
CA LEU A 260 10.88 -4.37 10.67
C LEU A 260 12.08 -3.47 10.44
N TYR A 261 11.94 -2.18 10.72
CA TYR A 261 13.02 -1.21 10.70
C TYR A 261 13.06 -0.42 12.00
N LEU A 262 14.15 -0.53 12.74
CA LEU A 262 14.36 0.14 14.04
C LEU A 262 15.48 1.18 13.92
N TRP A 263 15.24 2.39 14.40
CA TRP A 263 16.15 3.53 14.16
C TRP A 263 15.97 4.66 15.18
N ARG A 264 16.94 5.58 15.21
CA ARG A 264 16.91 6.81 16.03
C ARG A 264 17.45 7.99 15.26
N ASN A 265 17.09 9.20 15.66
CA ASN A 265 17.57 10.43 15.04
C ASN A 265 18.24 11.32 16.07
N LYS A 266 19.24 12.09 15.65
CA LYS A 266 19.68 13.29 16.38
C LYS A 266 18.51 14.27 16.53
N PRO A 267 18.59 15.23 17.49
CA PRO A 267 17.58 16.26 17.69
C PRO A 267 17.01 16.80 16.37
N CYS A 268 15.71 16.62 16.14
CA CYS A 268 14.98 17.16 15.00
C CYS A 268 13.48 17.21 15.28
N VAL A 269 12.76 17.99 14.47
CA VAL A 269 11.29 17.94 14.44
C VAL A 269 10.84 17.34 13.12
N VAL A 270 9.95 16.34 13.20
CA VAL A 270 9.38 15.67 12.04
C VAL A 270 7.90 16.02 11.91
N VAL A 271 7.55 16.77 10.86
CA VAL A 271 6.16 17.14 10.53
C VAL A 271 5.53 16.14 9.55
N GLY A 272 4.23 15.95 9.69
CA GLY A 272 3.44 15.11 8.80
C GLY A 272 3.32 15.68 7.39
N ARG A 273 2.97 14.81 6.43
CA ARG A 273 2.94 15.12 4.99
C ARG A 273 2.13 16.37 4.60
N ASN A 274 1.04 16.65 5.31
CA ASN A 274 0.05 17.71 5.01
C ASN A 274 -0.08 18.74 6.13
N GLN A 275 0.91 18.83 7.03
CA GLN A 275 0.90 19.80 8.11
C GLN A 275 1.49 21.15 7.67
N ASN A 276 1.04 22.22 8.32
CA ASN A 276 1.66 23.53 8.22
C ASN A 276 2.74 23.68 9.30
N PRO A 277 4.04 23.67 8.96
CA PRO A 277 5.11 23.75 9.96
C PRO A 277 5.12 25.09 10.69
N PHE A 278 4.68 26.18 10.05
CA PHE A 278 4.58 27.51 10.67
C PHE A 278 3.51 27.57 11.79
N GLN A 279 2.50 26.71 11.71
CA GLN A 279 1.45 26.58 12.73
C GLN A 279 1.79 25.53 13.79
N GLU A 280 2.51 24.48 13.40
CA GLU A 280 2.70 23.29 14.23
C GLU A 280 4.04 23.26 14.98
N CYS A 281 4.99 24.13 14.60
CA CYS A 281 6.36 24.13 15.14
C CYS A 281 6.82 25.55 15.52
N ASN A 282 7.59 25.65 16.60
CA ASN A 282 8.29 26.86 16.98
C ASN A 282 9.62 26.96 16.21
N LEU A 283 9.53 27.39 14.95
CA LEU A 283 10.69 27.40 14.04
C LEU A 283 11.82 28.30 14.55
N ARG A 284 11.50 29.39 15.26
CA ARG A 284 12.48 30.26 15.89
C ARG A 284 13.26 29.53 16.98
N PHE A 285 12.57 28.93 17.95
CA PHE A 285 13.21 28.14 19.00
C PHE A 285 14.06 27.01 18.42
N MET A 286 13.56 26.33 17.39
CA MET A 286 14.29 25.28 16.70
C MET A 286 15.58 25.80 16.07
N ARG A 287 15.56 26.97 15.39
CA ARG A 287 16.74 27.61 14.80
C ARG A 287 17.76 27.96 15.87
N GLU A 288 17.34 28.62 16.95
CA GLU A 288 18.20 29.02 18.08
C GLU A 288 18.88 27.81 18.76
N ASN A 289 18.25 26.64 18.71
CA ASN A 289 18.77 25.38 19.29
C ASN A 289 19.37 24.42 18.25
N ASN A 290 19.56 24.84 16.99
CA ASN A 290 20.10 24.01 15.90
C ASN A 290 19.31 22.71 15.64
N ILE A 291 17.98 22.77 15.75
CA ILE A 291 17.06 21.63 15.55
C ILE A 291 16.47 21.70 14.13
N PRO A 292 16.86 20.81 13.21
CA PRO A 292 16.33 20.80 11.86
C PRO A 292 14.85 20.38 11.82
N LEU A 293 14.10 21.01 10.92
CA LEU A 293 12.77 20.58 10.51
C LEU A 293 12.87 19.54 9.38
N VAL A 294 12.10 18.47 9.47
CA VAL A 294 12.04 17.41 8.46
C VAL A 294 10.58 17.07 8.17
N ARG A 295 10.23 16.81 6.91
CA ARG A 295 8.89 16.36 6.54
C ARG A 295 8.89 14.90 6.12
N ARG A 296 8.03 14.09 6.75
CA ARG A 296 7.86 12.66 6.41
C ARG A 296 6.79 12.44 5.33
N ARG A 297 6.81 11.27 4.71
CA ARG A 297 5.86 10.86 3.65
C ARG A 297 4.52 10.34 4.17
N SER A 298 4.43 10.00 5.46
CA SER A 298 3.18 9.61 6.14
C SER A 298 2.41 10.83 6.67
N GLY A 299 1.13 10.62 7.00
CA GLY A 299 0.30 11.63 7.67
C GLY A 299 0.59 11.75 9.17
N GLY A 300 -0.30 12.40 9.91
CA GLY A 300 -0.23 12.57 11.37
C GLY A 300 0.37 13.90 11.80
N GLY A 301 0.54 14.06 13.13
CA GLY A 301 1.00 15.29 13.79
C GLY A 301 2.52 15.51 13.77
N ALA A 302 2.97 16.63 14.33
CA ALA A 302 4.38 16.97 14.46
C ALA A 302 4.97 16.25 15.70
N VAL A 303 6.19 15.74 15.59
CA VAL A 303 6.88 15.04 16.68
C VAL A 303 8.32 15.51 16.79
N TYR A 304 8.83 15.55 18.02
CA TYR A 304 10.23 15.83 18.32
C TYR A 304 10.97 14.50 18.49
N HIS A 305 12.14 14.39 17.88
CA HIS A 305 13.03 13.26 18.03
C HIS A 305 14.35 13.73 18.63
N ASP A 306 14.96 12.88 19.44
CA ASP A 306 16.34 12.95 19.90
C ASP A 306 16.86 11.51 20.11
N MET A 307 18.00 11.36 20.80
CA MET A 307 18.57 10.04 21.09
C MET A 307 17.80 9.26 22.16
N GLY A 308 16.95 9.92 22.95
CA GLY A 308 16.02 9.32 23.91
C GLY A 308 14.70 8.87 23.29
N ASN A 309 14.45 9.20 22.02
CA ASN A 309 13.28 8.76 21.27
C ASN A 309 13.64 7.69 20.23
N SER A 310 13.15 6.45 20.43
CA SER A 310 13.28 5.36 19.45
C SER A 310 12.20 5.44 18.39
N ILE A 311 12.49 4.96 17.18
CA ILE A 311 11.52 4.88 16.09
C ILE A 311 11.49 3.43 15.59
N TYR A 312 10.28 2.93 15.39
CA TYR A 312 10.02 1.64 14.74
C TYR A 312 9.16 1.86 13.51
N THR A 313 9.44 1.11 12.45
CA THR A 313 8.59 1.03 11.25
C THR A 313 8.35 -0.43 10.91
N ILE A 314 7.07 -0.82 10.85
CA ILE A 314 6.60 -2.16 10.50
C ILE A 314 5.88 -2.05 9.16
N PHE A 315 6.45 -2.66 8.12
CA PHE A 315 5.87 -2.73 6.77
C PHE A 315 5.11 -4.04 6.61
N MET A 316 3.95 -4.00 5.95
CA MET A 316 3.13 -5.18 5.65
C MET A 316 2.51 -5.09 4.24
N PRO A 317 2.01 -6.24 3.71
CA PRO A 317 1.06 -6.23 2.61
C PRO A 317 -0.11 -5.29 2.88
N ARG A 318 -0.64 -4.65 1.83
CA ARG A 318 -1.77 -3.70 1.96
C ARG A 318 -2.98 -4.36 2.61
N GLU A 319 -3.25 -5.60 2.26
CA GLU A 319 -4.42 -6.39 2.69
C GLU A 319 -4.37 -6.72 4.19
N ALA A 320 -3.15 -6.75 4.76
CA ALA A 320 -2.94 -6.97 6.19
C ALA A 320 -2.94 -5.68 7.02
N PHE A 321 -3.14 -4.51 6.40
CA PHE A 321 -3.09 -3.24 7.11
C PHE A 321 -4.17 -3.14 8.19
N SER A 322 -3.72 -2.92 9.42
CA SER A 322 -4.57 -2.60 10.57
C SER A 322 -3.87 -1.55 11.43
N ARG A 323 -4.62 -0.52 11.85
CA ARG A 323 -4.10 0.52 12.76
C ARG A 323 -3.82 -0.02 14.16
N LYS A 324 -4.46 -1.13 14.54
CA LYS A 324 -4.39 -1.66 15.90
C LYS A 324 -3.32 -2.73 16.07
N THR A 325 -3.18 -3.62 15.09
CA THR A 325 -2.40 -4.88 15.22
C THR A 325 -0.94 -4.61 15.59
N ASN A 326 -0.27 -3.73 14.86
CA ASN A 326 1.15 -3.43 15.08
C ASN A 326 1.39 -2.59 16.35
N ALA A 327 0.45 -1.71 16.70
CA ALA A 327 0.53 -0.97 17.97
C ALA A 327 0.39 -1.93 19.16
N GLN A 328 -0.48 -2.94 19.06
CA GLN A 328 -0.60 -3.98 20.08
C GLN A 328 0.64 -4.86 20.17
N LEU A 329 1.27 -5.17 19.04
CA LEU A 329 2.56 -5.86 18.99
C LEU A 329 3.60 -5.08 19.80
N VAL A 330 3.80 -3.80 19.50
CA VAL A 330 4.77 -2.98 20.25
C VAL A 330 4.37 -2.84 21.73
N ALA A 331 3.09 -2.71 22.06
CA ALA A 331 2.65 -2.71 23.47
C ALA A 331 2.98 -4.02 24.20
N ARG A 332 2.81 -5.19 23.55
CA ARG A 332 3.21 -6.49 24.11
C ARG A 332 4.71 -6.58 24.34
N SER A 333 5.54 -6.03 23.44
CA SER A 333 6.99 -5.96 23.66
C SER A 333 7.34 -5.16 24.93
N LEU A 334 6.66 -4.04 25.20
CA LEU A 334 6.89 -3.28 26.43
C LEU A 334 6.48 -4.06 27.69
N ASN A 335 5.41 -4.87 27.63
CA ASN A 335 5.01 -5.73 28.74
C ASN A 335 6.06 -6.80 29.08
N GLN A 336 6.85 -7.26 28.09
CA GLN A 336 7.99 -8.17 28.34
C GLN A 336 9.15 -7.48 29.09
N LEU A 337 9.16 -6.14 29.10
CA LEU A 337 10.11 -5.32 29.85
C LEU A 337 9.50 -4.80 31.17
N ASP A 338 8.43 -5.43 31.66
CA ASP A 338 7.68 -5.08 32.87
C ASP A 338 7.07 -3.65 32.85
N ILE A 339 6.84 -3.09 31.65
CA ILE A 339 6.17 -1.79 31.47
C ILE A 339 4.72 -2.06 31.05
N PRO A 340 3.70 -1.69 31.85
CA PRO A 340 2.30 -2.05 31.62
C PRO A 340 1.65 -1.18 30.52
N ALA A 341 2.11 -1.36 29.28
CA ALA A 341 1.67 -0.56 28.14
C ALA A 341 0.40 -1.14 27.50
N ASN A 342 -0.51 -0.25 27.10
CA ASN A 342 -1.71 -0.62 26.35
C ASN A 342 -1.97 0.33 25.19
N VAL A 343 -2.80 -0.11 24.24
CA VAL A 343 -3.22 0.71 23.09
C VAL A 343 -4.57 1.34 23.41
N ASN A 344 -4.69 2.66 23.29
CA ASN A 344 -5.95 3.38 23.51
C ASN A 344 -6.86 3.37 22.25
N GLU A 345 -8.04 3.99 22.34
CA GLU A 345 -9.00 4.08 21.23
C GLU A 345 -8.45 4.83 20.00
N ARG A 346 -7.48 5.73 20.20
CA ARG A 346 -6.81 6.48 19.14
C ARG A 346 -5.62 5.73 18.51
N HIS A 347 -5.37 4.50 18.97
CA HIS A 347 -4.23 3.67 18.56
C HIS A 347 -2.87 4.26 18.95
N ASP A 348 -2.83 5.09 19.98
CA ASP A 348 -1.59 5.48 20.66
C ASP A 348 -1.23 4.41 21.70
N ILE A 349 0.06 4.22 21.96
CA ILE A 349 0.54 3.40 23.06
C ILE A 349 0.69 4.29 24.29
N VAL A 350 0.07 3.88 25.39
CA VAL A 350 0.00 4.62 26.65
C VAL A 350 0.45 3.75 27.82
N VAL A 351 0.95 4.41 28.86
CA VAL A 351 1.18 3.86 30.20
C VAL A 351 0.53 4.83 31.18
N ASP A 352 -0.33 4.35 32.08
CA ASP A 352 -1.12 5.18 33.01
C ASP A 352 -1.81 6.38 32.32
N ASN A 353 -2.42 6.14 31.15
CA ASN A 353 -3.06 7.14 30.28
C ASN A 353 -2.13 8.24 29.74
N HIS A 354 -0.83 8.18 29.98
CA HIS A 354 0.16 9.07 29.38
C HIS A 354 0.71 8.43 28.11
N LYS A 355 0.80 9.23 27.05
CA LYS A 355 1.28 8.77 25.75
C LYS A 355 2.80 8.57 25.78
N VAL A 356 3.23 7.35 25.45
CA VAL A 356 4.65 6.98 25.31
C VAL A 356 5.05 6.78 23.84
N SER A 357 4.06 6.58 22.95
CA SER A 357 4.29 6.39 21.52
C SER A 357 3.25 7.13 20.68
N GLY A 358 3.70 7.83 19.63
CA GLY A 358 2.84 8.35 18.58
C GLY A 358 2.91 7.53 17.31
N SER A 359 1.76 7.14 16.76
CA SER A 359 1.65 6.34 15.53
C SER A 359 1.33 7.18 14.31
N ALA A 360 1.92 6.82 13.16
CA ALA A 360 1.53 7.31 11.85
C ALA A 360 1.61 6.18 10.80
N TYR A 361 0.90 6.37 9.69
CA TYR A 361 0.69 5.31 8.71
C TYR A 361 0.85 5.85 7.29
N LYS A 362 1.28 4.97 6.38
CA LYS A 362 1.30 5.21 4.94
C LYS A 362 0.80 3.96 4.22
N ILE A 363 -0.12 4.15 3.27
CA ILE A 363 -0.72 3.07 2.48
C ILE A 363 -0.42 3.39 1.01
N THR A 364 0.08 2.39 0.28
CA THR A 364 0.30 2.41 -1.17
C THR A 364 -0.63 1.40 -1.84
N SER A 365 -0.55 1.23 -3.17
CA SER A 365 -1.38 0.26 -3.89
C SER A 365 -1.09 -1.19 -3.49
N SER A 366 0.12 -1.52 -3.05
CA SER A 366 0.54 -2.90 -2.74
C SER A 366 0.99 -3.12 -1.31
N ARG A 367 1.33 -2.05 -0.55
CA ARG A 367 1.89 -2.17 0.80
C ARG A 367 1.35 -1.09 1.73
N ALA A 368 1.54 -1.32 3.02
CA ALA A 368 1.39 -0.29 4.03
C ALA A 368 2.55 -0.34 5.02
N TYR A 369 2.76 0.76 5.75
CA TYR A 369 3.54 0.73 6.97
C TYR A 369 2.82 1.43 8.12
N HIS A 370 3.12 0.96 9.33
CA HIS A 370 2.96 1.66 10.58
C HIS A 370 4.34 2.05 11.07
N HIS A 371 4.57 3.34 11.28
CA HIS A 371 5.71 3.76 12.08
C HIS A 371 5.26 4.48 13.34
N GLY A 372 6.06 4.36 14.38
CA GLY A 372 5.79 5.06 15.61
C GLY A 372 7.07 5.48 16.32
N THR A 373 6.93 6.51 17.14
CA THR A 373 7.97 6.94 18.07
C THR A 373 7.84 6.17 19.37
N MET A 374 8.89 6.13 20.19
CA MET A 374 8.86 5.58 21.53
C MET A 374 9.73 6.44 22.42
N LEU A 375 9.09 7.12 23.37
CA LEU A 375 9.72 8.01 24.34
C LEU A 375 10.41 7.15 25.41
N ILE A 376 11.65 6.75 25.18
CA ILE A 376 12.43 5.97 26.14
C ILE A 376 12.91 6.90 27.25
N ASP A 377 13.60 7.97 26.85
CA ASP A 377 14.18 9.00 27.71
C ASP A 377 14.38 10.31 26.95
N ALA A 378 13.34 10.77 26.26
CA ALA A 378 13.41 11.96 25.42
C ALA A 378 13.46 13.24 26.27
N GLU A 379 14.10 14.29 25.75
CA GLU A 379 14.19 15.61 26.36
C GLU A 379 12.85 16.36 26.26
N ILE A 380 11.96 16.11 27.23
CA ILE A 380 10.59 16.62 27.23
C ILE A 380 10.51 18.16 27.18
N GLU A 381 11.46 18.88 27.78
CA GLU A 381 11.47 20.36 27.70
C GLU A 381 11.87 20.88 26.32
N MET A 382 12.78 20.20 25.61
CA MET A 382 13.11 20.51 24.21
C MET A 382 11.91 20.22 23.30
N LEU A 383 11.22 19.10 23.52
CA LEU A 383 9.96 18.77 22.85
C LEU A 383 8.92 19.88 23.04
N LYS A 384 8.71 20.33 24.29
CA LYS A 384 7.77 21.43 24.58
C LYS A 384 8.21 22.74 23.94
N GLY A 385 9.51 23.05 23.93
CA GLY A 385 10.06 24.22 23.26
C GLY A 385 9.73 24.23 21.77
N CYS A 386 9.86 23.08 21.11
CA CYS A 386 9.59 22.90 19.70
C CYS A 386 8.10 22.89 19.33
N LEU A 387 7.22 22.28 20.15
CA LEU A 387 5.86 21.89 19.72
C LEU A 387 4.72 22.46 20.57
N SER A 388 5.00 23.13 21.69
CA SER A 388 3.94 23.68 22.53
C SER A 388 3.29 24.91 21.88
N LYS A 389 2.00 24.81 21.53
CA LYS A 389 1.21 25.95 21.04
C LYS A 389 1.27 27.17 21.97
N LYS A 390 1.44 26.96 23.29
CA LYS A 390 1.58 28.05 24.29
C LYS A 390 2.90 28.82 24.19
N ARG A 391 3.91 28.25 23.54
CA ARG A 391 5.25 28.85 23.35
C ARG A 391 5.42 29.44 21.93
N MET A 392 4.36 29.44 21.12
CA MET A 392 4.36 29.96 19.76
C MET A 392 3.50 31.21 19.69
N ASP A 393 3.95 32.18 18.88
CA ASP A 393 3.18 33.38 18.57
C ASP A 393 2.63 33.27 17.14
N ASN A 394 1.60 32.43 16.98
CA ASN A 394 1.04 32.06 15.68
C ASN A 394 -0.49 32.23 15.60
N ASN A 395 -1.07 33.06 16.48
CA ASN A 395 -2.52 33.30 16.54
C ASN A 395 -3.11 33.88 15.24
N GLY A 396 -2.27 34.54 14.44
CA GLY A 396 -2.64 35.08 13.14
C GLY A 396 -2.78 34.04 12.02
N ILE A 397 -2.30 32.81 12.23
CA ILE A 397 -2.24 31.77 11.20
C ILE A 397 -3.57 31.03 11.10
N VAL A 398 -4.15 31.02 9.90
CA VAL A 398 -5.33 30.23 9.55
C VAL A 398 -4.97 29.30 8.41
N SER A 399 -4.98 27.98 8.65
CA SER A 399 -4.56 26.96 7.67
C SER A 399 -5.61 25.86 7.49
N LYS A 400 -5.61 25.24 6.31
CA LYS A 400 -6.37 24.00 6.01
C LYS A 400 -5.56 22.73 6.32
N GLY A 401 -4.38 22.86 6.93
CA GLY A 401 -3.49 21.74 7.24
C GLY A 401 -4.02 20.82 8.34
N VAL A 402 -3.45 19.62 8.41
CA VAL A 402 -3.77 18.67 9.50
C VAL A 402 -3.16 19.18 10.82
N GLU A 403 -4.00 19.45 11.80
CA GLU A 403 -3.55 19.86 13.14
C GLU A 403 -3.05 18.68 13.97
N SER A 404 -2.07 18.95 14.84
CA SER A 404 -1.67 17.99 15.87
C SER A 404 -2.71 17.93 16.99
N VAL A 405 -2.95 16.72 17.50
CA VAL A 405 -3.79 16.49 18.68
C VAL A 405 -2.90 16.40 19.91
N PRO A 406 -2.96 17.36 20.86
CA PRO A 406 -2.15 17.31 22.07
C PRO A 406 -2.57 16.15 22.98
N SER A 407 -1.58 15.45 23.53
CA SER A 407 -1.76 14.44 24.57
C SER A 407 -0.66 14.62 25.62
N PRO A 408 -0.94 14.43 26.92
CA PRO A 408 0.10 14.30 27.93
C PRO A 408 1.05 13.15 27.57
N VAL A 409 2.36 13.40 27.68
CA VAL A 409 3.42 12.45 27.34
C VAL A 409 4.29 12.16 28.57
N THR A 410 4.93 10.99 28.59
CA THR A 410 5.85 10.54 29.64
C THR A 410 6.94 9.67 29.00
N ASN A 411 8.05 9.45 29.69
CA ASN A 411 9.12 8.57 29.24
C ASN A 411 8.94 7.15 29.84
N LEU A 412 9.41 6.13 29.13
CA LEU A 412 9.41 4.76 29.65
C LEU A 412 10.32 4.60 30.87
N ARG A 413 11.40 5.41 30.97
CA ARG A 413 12.26 5.44 32.16
C ARG A 413 11.57 5.89 33.45
N ASP A 414 10.41 6.52 33.36
CA ASP A 414 9.58 6.85 34.53
C ASP A 414 8.96 5.58 35.17
N TYR A 415 8.90 4.47 34.41
CA TYR A 415 8.31 3.19 34.83
C TYR A 415 9.35 2.07 34.98
N SER A 416 10.42 2.09 34.19
CA SER A 416 11.51 1.12 34.25
C SER A 416 12.87 1.82 34.10
N PHE A 417 13.62 1.96 35.19
CA PHE A 417 14.89 2.70 35.21
C PHE A 417 15.97 2.12 34.28
N THR A 418 15.89 0.83 33.98
CA THR A 418 16.91 0.15 33.17
C THR A 418 16.60 0.21 31.68
N VAL A 419 15.37 0.54 31.28
CA VAL A 419 14.97 0.49 29.87
C VAL A 419 15.82 1.45 29.03
N ASP A 420 16.34 0.91 27.94
CA ASP A 420 17.10 1.67 26.96
C ASP A 420 16.67 1.31 25.52
N HIS A 421 17.29 2.00 24.55
CA HIS A 421 17.02 1.78 23.14
C HIS A 421 17.34 0.34 22.69
N GLN A 422 18.37 -0.29 23.25
CA GLN A 422 18.79 -1.63 22.84
C GLN A 422 17.75 -2.65 23.32
N GLN A 423 17.37 -2.60 24.60
CA GLN A 423 16.36 -3.49 25.16
C GLN A 423 15.00 -3.32 24.46
N PHE A 424 14.63 -2.07 24.14
CA PHE A 424 13.44 -1.80 23.32
C PHE A 424 13.54 -2.46 21.94
N CYS A 425 14.66 -2.29 21.23
CA CYS A 425 14.87 -2.91 19.92
C CYS A 425 14.82 -4.43 19.98
N GLU A 426 15.48 -5.04 20.98
CA GLU A 426 15.52 -6.49 21.17
C GLU A 426 14.12 -7.06 21.44
N SER A 427 13.34 -6.42 22.31
CA SER A 427 11.98 -6.87 22.63
C SER A 427 11.01 -6.69 21.46
N VAL A 428 11.04 -5.55 20.76
CA VAL A 428 10.21 -5.35 19.56
C VAL A 428 10.59 -6.35 18.46
N LEU A 429 11.87 -6.62 18.27
CA LEU A 429 12.35 -7.62 17.32
C LEU A 429 11.83 -9.02 17.70
N ALA A 430 11.97 -9.43 18.95
CA ALA A 430 11.50 -10.74 19.43
C ALA A 430 9.99 -10.91 19.20
N GLU A 431 9.20 -9.91 19.58
CA GLU A 431 7.75 -9.92 19.41
C GLU A 431 7.33 -9.85 17.93
N PHE A 432 8.11 -9.18 17.07
CA PHE A 432 7.88 -9.16 15.62
C PHE A 432 8.17 -10.51 14.97
N VAL A 433 9.25 -11.19 15.38
CA VAL A 433 9.57 -12.55 14.91
C VAL A 433 8.50 -13.53 15.37
N ASP A 434 8.02 -13.41 16.62
CA ASP A 434 6.94 -14.24 17.13
C ASP A 434 5.65 -14.06 16.32
N ALA A 435 5.24 -12.80 16.13
CA ALA A 435 3.99 -12.47 15.46
C ALA A 435 3.95 -12.81 13.96
N TYR A 436 5.08 -12.73 13.26
CA TYR A 436 5.11 -12.84 11.78
C TYR A 436 6.01 -13.93 11.23
N ASN A 437 6.67 -14.71 12.09
CA ASN A 437 7.52 -15.82 11.70
C ASN A 437 7.37 -17.04 12.63
N ASP A 438 6.19 -17.18 13.25
CA ASP A 438 5.76 -18.32 14.08
C ASP A 438 6.70 -18.63 15.26
N GLY A 439 7.37 -17.61 15.80
CA GLY A 439 8.37 -17.77 16.87
C GLY A 439 9.59 -18.61 16.49
N ILE A 440 9.63 -19.16 15.26
CA ILE A 440 10.77 -19.88 14.72
C ILE A 440 11.85 -18.82 14.49
N PRO A 441 12.99 -18.88 15.18
CA PRO A 441 14.14 -18.08 14.78
C PRO A 441 14.46 -18.50 13.35
N VAL A 442 14.44 -17.54 12.43
CA VAL A 442 14.71 -17.77 11.00
C VAL A 442 15.98 -18.62 10.90
N LYS A 443 15.88 -19.89 10.50
CA LYS A 443 17.06 -20.78 10.44
C LYS A 443 18.00 -20.30 9.33
N GLY A 444 19.12 -19.70 9.69
CA GLY A 444 20.10 -19.06 8.79
C GLY A 444 20.53 -17.68 9.33
N PRO A 445 21.42 -16.92 8.67
CA PRO A 445 22.03 -15.70 9.22
C PRO A 445 20.98 -14.63 9.55
N THR A 446 20.54 -14.60 10.80
CA THR A 446 19.54 -13.63 11.31
C THR A 446 20.10 -12.87 12.48
N GLN A 447 21.16 -12.15 12.17
CA GLN A 447 21.35 -10.85 12.76
C GLN A 447 20.49 -9.87 11.94
N PRO A 448 19.75 -8.93 12.57
CA PRO A 448 19.15 -7.84 11.81
C PRO A 448 20.23 -7.18 10.96
N ILE A 449 19.87 -6.75 9.74
CA ILE A 449 20.80 -6.05 8.87
C ILE A 449 21.12 -4.71 9.53
N ILE A 450 22.37 -4.56 9.96
CA ILE A 450 22.84 -3.34 10.61
C ILE A 450 23.21 -2.31 9.53
N LEU A 451 22.46 -1.23 9.48
CA LEU A 451 22.73 -0.08 8.62
C LEU A 451 23.54 0.95 9.42
N ASN A 452 24.78 1.19 9.01
CA ASN A 452 25.68 2.14 9.64
C ASN A 452 26.23 3.14 8.62
N LYS A 453 27.09 4.07 9.06
CA LYS A 453 27.64 5.11 8.18
C LYS A 453 28.54 4.57 7.07
N GLN A 454 29.05 3.35 7.22
CA GLN A 454 29.89 2.65 6.25
C GLN A 454 29.09 1.77 5.30
N THR A 455 27.79 1.56 5.56
CA THR A 455 26.90 0.84 4.65
C THR A 455 26.78 1.60 3.33
N ASP A 456 27.06 0.94 2.21
CA ASP A 456 26.80 1.53 0.90
C ASP A 456 25.30 1.51 0.63
N LEU A 457 24.68 2.68 0.82
CA LEU A 457 23.26 2.85 0.60
C LEU A 457 22.95 2.96 -0.90
N PRO A 458 21.85 2.34 -1.39
CA PRO A 458 21.42 2.45 -2.78
C PRO A 458 21.30 3.92 -3.26
N ASN A 459 21.58 4.17 -4.54
CA ASN A 459 21.49 5.53 -5.11
C ASN A 459 20.13 6.19 -4.89
N LYS A 460 19.05 5.41 -4.96
CA LYS A 460 17.68 5.89 -4.70
C LYS A 460 17.49 6.45 -3.27
N VAL A 461 18.20 5.90 -2.28
CA VAL A 461 18.24 6.44 -0.91
C VAL A 461 18.97 7.79 -0.90
N LYS A 462 20.11 7.89 -1.60
CA LYS A 462 20.89 9.13 -1.71
C LYS A 462 20.09 10.23 -2.42
N GLU A 463 19.39 9.91 -3.50
CA GLU A 463 18.49 10.81 -4.24
C GLU A 463 17.31 11.27 -3.38
N THR A 464 16.58 10.32 -2.77
CA THR A 464 15.46 10.63 -1.87
C THR A 464 15.93 11.52 -0.72
N ARG A 465 17.10 11.25 -0.13
CA ARG A 465 17.66 12.09 0.92
C ARG A 465 17.89 13.54 0.46
N GLN A 466 18.35 13.76 -0.78
CA GLN A 466 18.50 15.12 -1.30
C GLN A 466 17.14 15.79 -1.53
N GLU A 467 16.17 15.08 -2.11
CA GLU A 467 14.79 15.56 -2.23
C GLU A 467 14.22 16.02 -0.88
N LEU A 468 14.37 15.19 0.16
CA LEU A 468 13.84 15.47 1.50
C LEU A 468 14.40 16.74 2.16
N LYS A 469 15.55 17.25 1.67
CA LYS A 469 16.19 18.48 2.16
C LYS A 469 15.76 19.75 1.42
N THR A 470 15.10 19.59 0.28
CA THR A 470 14.69 20.73 -0.54
C THR A 470 13.59 21.55 0.13
N TRP A 471 13.57 22.85 -0.15
CA TRP A 471 12.46 23.72 0.25
C TRP A 471 11.12 23.19 -0.24
N ASP A 472 11.06 22.76 -1.50
CA ASP A 472 9.85 22.23 -2.15
C ASP A 472 9.29 21.00 -1.43
N TRP A 473 10.14 20.23 -0.75
CA TRP A 473 9.68 19.13 0.09
C TRP A 473 9.31 19.58 1.50
N ILE A 474 10.22 20.26 2.22
CA ILE A 474 10.00 20.62 3.63
C ILE A 474 8.84 21.61 3.76
N TYR A 475 8.79 22.63 2.91
CA TYR A 475 7.80 23.71 2.98
C TYR A 475 6.84 23.73 1.79
N GLY A 476 7.27 23.28 0.60
CA GLY A 476 6.44 23.25 -0.61
C GLY A 476 5.19 22.36 -0.52
N GLN A 477 5.17 21.44 0.44
CA GLN A 477 4.02 20.60 0.74
C GLN A 477 3.01 21.23 1.71
N THR A 478 3.28 22.44 2.20
CA THR A 478 2.40 23.17 3.12
C THR A 478 1.13 23.61 2.38
N PRO A 479 -0.07 23.22 2.86
CA PRO A 479 -1.33 23.72 2.32
C PRO A 479 -1.41 25.24 2.40
N GLU A 480 -2.29 25.82 1.59
CA GLU A 480 -2.55 27.26 1.64
C GLU A 480 -2.95 27.70 3.06
N PHE A 481 -2.38 28.82 3.50
CA PHE A 481 -2.70 29.46 4.76
C PHE A 481 -2.59 30.98 4.66
N THR A 482 -3.23 31.68 5.59
CA THR A 482 -3.07 33.11 5.78
C THR A 482 -2.39 33.38 7.11
N ASN A 483 -1.58 34.44 7.21
CA ASN A 483 -1.10 34.96 8.48
C ASN A 483 -1.44 36.45 8.59
N THR A 484 -2.11 36.85 9.67
CA THR A 484 -2.43 38.26 9.96
C THR A 484 -1.86 38.65 11.31
N PHE A 485 -1.03 39.68 11.32
CA PHE A 485 -0.40 40.19 12.54
C PHE A 485 -0.16 41.69 12.41
N GLU A 486 -0.10 42.36 13.55
CA GLU A 486 0.00 43.82 13.64
C GLU A 486 0.93 44.21 14.78
N THR A 487 1.50 45.41 14.70
CA THR A 487 2.38 46.00 15.71
C THR A 487 2.29 47.51 15.68
N ASP A 488 2.58 48.14 16.81
CA ASP A 488 2.76 49.58 16.90
C ASP A 488 4.26 49.92 16.82
N PHE A 489 4.61 50.89 15.97
CA PHE A 489 5.89 51.58 15.98
C PHE A 489 5.67 53.03 16.41
N ASP A 490 6.76 53.73 16.78
CA ASP A 490 6.71 55.15 17.16
C ASP A 490 6.13 56.04 16.05
N TRP A 491 6.29 55.62 14.79
CA TRP A 491 5.79 56.32 13.61
C TRP A 491 4.40 55.83 13.14
N GLY A 492 3.82 54.78 13.70
CA GLY A 492 2.48 54.34 13.30
C GLY A 492 2.16 52.88 13.61
N HIS A 493 0.87 52.56 13.55
CA HIS A 493 0.38 51.19 13.63
C HIS A 493 0.54 50.53 12.26
N VAL A 494 1.06 49.31 12.22
CA VAL A 494 1.29 48.53 11.00
C VAL A 494 0.57 47.20 11.10
N LYS A 495 -0.16 46.86 10.04
CA LYS A 495 -0.86 45.59 9.91
C LYS A 495 -0.42 44.87 8.64
N SER A 496 -0.11 43.58 8.79
CA SER A 496 0.26 42.69 7.70
C SER A 496 -0.79 41.59 7.53
N HIS A 497 -1.16 41.33 6.29
CA HIS A 497 -1.94 40.17 5.88
C HIS A 497 -1.21 39.44 4.75
N ILE A 498 -0.78 38.21 5.00
CA ILE A 498 0.01 37.41 4.06
C ILE A 498 -0.77 36.16 3.70
N ILE A 499 -0.83 35.85 2.41
CA ILE A 499 -1.35 34.58 1.89
C ILE A 499 -0.15 33.79 1.37
N SER A 500 0.01 32.56 1.88
CA SER A 500 1.07 31.65 1.46
C SER A 500 0.51 30.36 0.90
N ARG A 501 1.14 29.85 -0.16
CA ARG A 501 0.86 28.55 -0.76
C ARG A 501 2.16 27.89 -1.16
N HIS A 502 2.31 26.59 -0.86
CA HIS A 502 3.56 25.85 -1.11
C HIS A 502 4.79 26.51 -0.46
N GLY A 503 4.63 27.08 0.73
CA GLY A 503 5.71 27.76 1.45
C GLY A 503 6.26 29.00 0.71
N LYS A 504 5.48 29.62 -0.17
CA LYS A 504 5.82 30.87 -0.84
C LYS A 504 4.73 31.90 -0.60
N ILE A 505 5.11 33.17 -0.53
CA ILE A 505 4.18 34.29 -0.39
C ILE A 505 3.54 34.52 -1.76
N ILE A 506 2.23 34.31 -1.87
CA ILE A 506 1.48 34.54 -3.11
C ILE A 506 0.82 35.92 -3.13
N LYS A 507 0.59 36.50 -1.95
CA LYS A 507 0.11 37.87 -1.77
C LYS A 507 0.54 38.37 -0.41
N ALA A 508 0.97 39.63 -0.33
CA ALA A 508 1.18 40.33 0.94
C ALA A 508 0.50 41.70 0.89
N ASP A 509 -0.10 42.09 2.01
CA ASP A 509 -0.81 43.36 2.18
C ASP A 509 -0.34 43.98 3.51
N ILE A 510 0.60 44.91 3.43
CA ILE A 510 1.15 45.64 4.58
C ILE A 510 0.65 47.07 4.50
N SER A 511 -0.07 47.49 5.53
CA SER A 511 -0.71 48.79 5.62
C SER A 511 -0.37 49.47 6.94
N THR A 512 -0.39 50.81 6.94
CA THR A 512 -0.21 51.62 8.14
C THR A 512 -1.34 52.63 8.30
N ASN A 513 -1.62 53.03 9.53
CA ASN A 513 -2.58 54.11 9.83
C ASN A 513 -1.98 55.52 9.69
N ASN A 514 -0.67 55.63 9.45
CA ASN A 514 0.00 56.90 9.20
C ASN A 514 -0.21 57.33 7.73
N ASN A 515 -0.58 58.60 7.54
CA ASN A 515 -0.86 59.20 6.23
C ASN A 515 0.27 60.10 5.71
N LEU A 516 1.40 60.19 6.43
CA LEU A 516 2.63 60.80 5.93
C LEU A 516 3.14 60.01 4.73
N LEU A 517 3.85 60.65 3.79
CA LEU A 517 4.09 60.09 2.46
C LEU A 517 4.95 58.81 2.48
N HIS A 518 5.93 58.72 3.38
CA HIS A 518 6.97 57.68 3.33
C HIS A 518 6.47 56.33 3.86
N GLU A 519 5.79 56.32 5.00
CA GLU A 519 5.32 55.15 5.73
C GLU A 519 4.41 54.21 4.90
N PRO A 520 3.28 54.67 4.32
CA PRO A 520 2.42 53.84 3.48
C PRO A 520 3.11 53.46 2.16
N THR A 521 4.01 54.31 1.65
CA THR A 521 4.75 54.04 0.41
C THR A 521 5.75 52.89 0.61
N ILE A 522 6.52 52.92 1.70
CA ILE A 522 7.47 51.85 2.04
C ILE A 522 6.70 50.56 2.38
N ALA A 523 5.61 50.63 3.15
CA ALA A 523 4.78 49.46 3.46
C ALA A 523 4.21 48.79 2.19
N ALA A 524 3.69 49.58 1.25
CA ALA A 524 3.19 49.09 -0.03
C ALA A 524 4.31 48.49 -0.89
N ALA A 525 5.49 49.11 -0.91
CA ALA A 525 6.64 48.58 -1.66
C ALA A 525 7.10 47.22 -1.12
N ILE A 526 7.19 47.07 0.21
CA ILE A 526 7.54 45.79 0.85
C ILE A 526 6.48 44.72 0.54
N SER A 527 5.20 45.09 0.54
CA SER A 527 4.10 44.19 0.18
C SER A 527 4.31 43.55 -1.20
N VAL A 528 4.59 44.38 -2.22
CA VAL A 528 4.84 43.90 -3.59
C VAL A 528 6.15 43.12 -3.68
N ALA A 529 7.21 43.57 -2.99
CA ALA A 529 8.51 42.93 -3.06
C ALA A 529 8.53 41.52 -2.45
N LEU A 530 7.70 41.27 -1.42
CA LEU A 530 7.54 39.95 -0.79
C LEU A 530 6.88 38.90 -1.70
N GLU A 531 6.06 39.32 -2.67
CA GLU A 531 5.34 38.38 -3.53
C GLU A 531 6.31 37.53 -4.37
N GLY A 532 6.12 36.20 -4.31
CA GLY A 532 6.95 35.20 -4.96
C GLY A 532 8.11 34.67 -4.12
N LEU A 533 8.49 35.38 -3.05
CA LEU A 533 9.54 34.93 -2.13
C LEU A 533 9.08 33.73 -1.29
N PRO A 534 10.01 32.93 -0.73
CA PRO A 534 9.69 31.96 0.31
C PRO A 534 8.92 32.60 1.47
N TYR A 535 8.16 31.82 2.24
CA TYR A 535 7.70 32.27 3.55
C TYR A 535 8.79 31.92 4.56
N SER A 536 9.76 32.83 4.75
CA SER A 536 10.88 32.66 5.68
C SER A 536 11.32 33.98 6.31
N ASP A 537 12.12 33.88 7.37
CA ASP A 537 12.74 35.00 8.05
C ASP A 537 13.66 35.84 7.14
N SER A 538 14.31 35.20 6.16
CA SER A 538 15.15 35.90 5.17
C SER A 538 14.37 36.77 4.18
N SER A 539 13.07 36.51 3.99
CA SER A 539 12.28 37.14 2.92
C SER A 539 12.09 38.63 3.12
N ALA A 540 12.14 39.10 4.37
CA ALA A 540 12.08 40.52 4.68
C ALA A 540 13.31 41.28 4.13
N GLU A 541 14.51 40.75 4.38
CA GLU A 541 15.77 41.32 3.88
C GLU A 541 15.84 41.25 2.34
N GLU A 542 15.48 40.09 1.77
CA GLU A 542 15.42 39.89 0.31
C GLU A 542 14.45 40.88 -0.36
N ALA A 543 13.31 41.19 0.26
CA ALA A 543 12.36 42.19 -0.23
C ALA A 543 12.96 43.61 -0.24
N ILE A 544 13.72 43.98 0.80
CA ILE A 544 14.42 45.28 0.86
C ILE A 544 15.50 45.37 -0.22
N GLU A 545 16.29 44.31 -0.43
CA GLU A 545 17.29 44.27 -1.51
C GLU A 545 16.66 44.41 -2.89
N LYS A 546 15.51 43.75 -3.11
CA LYS A 546 14.73 43.84 -4.35
C LYS A 546 14.25 45.27 -4.59
N ILE A 547 13.71 45.94 -3.57
CA ILE A 547 13.28 47.35 -3.66
C ILE A 547 14.45 48.26 -4.04
N ASN A 548 15.59 48.13 -3.36
CA ASN A 548 16.77 48.95 -3.63
C ASN A 548 17.30 48.77 -5.06
N THR A 549 17.10 47.59 -5.65
CA THR A 549 17.52 47.27 -7.01
C THR A 549 16.52 47.77 -8.05
N GLU A 550 15.22 47.52 -7.85
CA GLU A 550 14.17 47.80 -8.83
C GLU A 550 13.69 49.27 -8.79
N VAL A 551 13.74 49.91 -7.62
CA VAL A 551 13.31 51.31 -7.42
C VAL A 551 14.37 52.08 -6.61
N PRO A 552 15.55 52.39 -7.20
CA PRO A 552 16.62 53.08 -6.49
C PRO A 552 16.17 54.43 -5.92
N GLY A 553 16.53 54.69 -4.66
CA GLY A 553 16.20 55.94 -3.95
C GLY A 553 14.82 55.95 -3.27
N LEU A 554 13.99 54.92 -3.44
CA LEU A 554 12.74 54.76 -2.69
C LEU A 554 13.02 54.68 -1.19
N ILE A 555 13.98 53.85 -0.81
CA ILE A 555 14.57 53.82 0.53
C ILE A 555 15.81 54.72 0.51
N ASN A 556 15.85 55.69 1.43
CA ASN A 556 16.90 56.68 1.55
C ASN A 556 17.12 57.05 3.03
N SER A 557 18.08 57.94 3.30
CA SER A 557 18.45 58.29 4.68
C SER A 557 17.31 58.85 5.54
N GLU A 558 16.26 59.41 4.95
CA GLU A 558 15.14 59.98 5.69
C GLU A 558 14.13 58.91 6.14
N ASN A 559 13.98 57.82 5.38
CA ASN A 559 12.95 56.79 5.61
C ASN A 559 13.50 55.38 5.87
N ASP A 560 14.81 55.18 5.84
CA ASP A 560 15.48 53.88 6.06
C ASP A 560 15.10 53.22 7.40
N HIS A 561 14.85 54.02 8.44
CA HIS A 561 14.39 53.52 9.74
C HIS A 561 13.04 52.77 9.62
N ILE A 562 12.10 53.25 8.80
CA ILE A 562 10.80 52.60 8.57
C ILE A 562 11.00 51.23 7.93
N SER A 563 11.85 51.14 6.89
CA SER A 563 12.14 49.86 6.24
C SER A 563 12.81 48.86 7.19
N LYS A 564 13.73 49.32 8.05
CA LYS A 564 14.40 48.48 9.04
C LYS A 564 13.43 47.98 10.11
N ASP A 565 12.56 48.85 10.61
CA ASP A 565 11.53 48.51 11.58
C ASP A 565 10.59 47.42 11.05
N ILE A 566 10.04 47.63 9.84
CA ILE A 566 9.17 46.65 9.20
C ILE A 566 9.92 45.35 8.91
N SER A 567 11.16 45.42 8.40
CA SER A 567 11.96 44.24 8.08
C SER A 567 12.24 43.37 9.31
N ASN A 568 12.72 43.98 10.40
CA ASN A 568 12.99 43.29 11.66
C ASN A 568 11.72 42.66 12.25
N TRP A 569 10.59 43.37 12.17
CA TRP A 569 9.31 42.85 12.62
C TRP A 569 8.83 41.66 11.79
N LEU A 570 8.92 41.73 10.46
CA LEU A 570 8.59 40.62 9.57
C LEU A 570 9.50 39.41 9.80
N GLN A 571 10.81 39.61 9.95
CA GLN A 571 11.79 38.55 10.24
C GLN A 571 11.45 37.77 11.53
N ALA A 572 10.86 38.44 12.53
CA ALA A 572 10.43 37.80 13.76
C ALA A 572 9.10 37.01 13.62
N ARG A 573 8.34 37.25 12.55
CA ARG A 573 6.96 36.76 12.32
C ARG A 573 6.84 35.73 11.20
N LEU A 574 7.78 35.72 10.26
CA LEU A 574 7.92 34.75 9.18
C LEU A 574 8.85 33.60 9.60
#